data_AF-A0A354PEP5-F1
#
_entry.id   AF-A0A354PEP5-F1
#
_cell.length_a   1.000
_cell.length_b   1.000
_cell.length_c   1.000
_cell.angle_alpha   90.00
_cell.angle_beta   90.00
_cell.angle_gamma   90.00
#
_symmetry.space_group_name_H-M   'P 1'
#
loop_
_entity.id
_entity.type
_entity.pdbx_description
1 polymer ?
#
loop_
_entity_poly.entity_id
_entity_poly.type
_entity_poly.pdbx_seq_one_letter_code
_entity_poly.pdbx_strand_id
1 'polypeptide(L)'
;MAGRFTALATVFAIFATTLIGTSAHAQFGGGFGQQAVGGVVIDASGILRSATLNQRQNSLKELRQAIAQPQGDLAQPAEMRMISLAKLQQAMEELAANGKPLNDEMRYLAGIQRIQFVFVYPDRNDIVLAGPAEPWTVRDDASVVGVNSGRPVMQLDDLIVALRSVEPARTQGITCSIEPTEEGRVRLQTLLKRISLRPGQNPATFEPAMREAFGPQMIKLTGVPGTSRYARTLVAA
;
A
#
# COMPACT_ATOMS: atom_id res chain seq x y z
N MET A 1 -18.55 -14.47 71.15
CA MET A 1 -18.06 -15.85 71.39
C MET A 1 -18.05 -16.54 70.05
N ALA A 2 -16.85 -16.74 69.48
CA ALA A 2 -16.19 -18.06 69.36
C ALA A 2 -16.93 -18.97 68.37
N GLY A 3 -16.35 -19.55 67.34
CA GLY A 3 -14.96 -19.64 66.93
C GLY A 3 -14.90 -20.58 65.71
N ARG A 4 -13.93 -20.29 64.85
CA ARG A 4 -13.25 -21.14 63.85
C ARG A 4 -13.62 -22.63 63.87
N PHE A 5 -14.08 -23.15 62.74
CA PHE A 5 -13.95 -24.57 62.39
C PHE A 5 -12.95 -24.71 61.25
N THR A 6 -11.78 -25.25 61.59
CA THR A 6 -10.81 -25.85 60.68
C THR A 6 -11.16 -27.31 60.46
N ALA A 7 -11.23 -27.78 59.22
CA ALA A 7 -11.11 -29.21 58.91
C ALA A 7 -10.45 -29.40 57.54
N LEU A 8 -9.30 -30.08 57.59
CA LEU A 8 -8.51 -30.68 56.52
C LEU A 8 -9.38 -31.53 55.56
N ALA A 9 -9.13 -31.42 54.25
CA ALA A 9 -9.29 -32.54 53.33
C ALA A 9 -8.39 -32.34 52.10
N THR A 10 -7.32 -33.13 52.07
CA THR A 10 -6.35 -33.26 50.99
C THR A 10 -6.99 -34.02 49.83
N VAL A 11 -7.04 -33.44 48.62
CA VAL A 11 -7.20 -34.21 47.38
C VAL A 11 -6.18 -33.69 46.36
N PHE A 12 -5.16 -34.50 46.16
CA PHE A 12 -4.13 -34.35 45.14
C PHE A 12 -4.73 -34.83 43.81
N ALA A 13 -5.24 -33.92 42.99
CA ALA A 13 -5.69 -34.23 41.64
C ALA A 13 -4.55 -33.95 40.66
N ILE A 14 -3.89 -35.02 40.22
CA ILE A 14 -2.95 -35.02 39.09
C ILE A 14 -3.77 -34.75 37.83
N PHE A 15 -3.78 -33.51 37.36
CA PHE A 15 -4.33 -33.17 36.04
C PHE A 15 -3.19 -33.21 35.02
N ALA A 16 -3.10 -34.32 34.30
CA ALA A 16 -2.26 -34.44 33.11
C ALA A 16 -2.90 -33.63 31.98
N THR A 17 -2.63 -32.31 31.94
CA THR A 17 -2.92 -31.48 30.77
C THR A 17 -1.89 -31.78 29.69
N THR A 18 -2.27 -32.65 28.77
CA THR A 18 -1.68 -32.76 27.45
C THR A 18 -1.79 -31.41 26.75
N LEU A 19 -0.68 -30.66 26.71
CA LEU A 19 -0.49 -29.54 25.80
C LEU A 19 -0.48 -30.07 24.37
N ILE A 20 -1.67 -30.19 23.78
CA ILE A 20 -1.82 -30.20 22.33
C ILE A 20 -1.46 -28.77 21.91
N GLY A 21 -0.22 -28.60 21.46
CA GLY A 21 0.22 -27.41 20.76
C GLY A 21 -0.64 -27.24 19.53
N THR A 22 -1.70 -26.45 19.66
CA THR A 22 -2.43 -25.90 18.52
C THR A 22 -1.46 -24.94 17.87
N SER A 23 -0.85 -25.38 16.77
CA SER A 23 -0.20 -24.49 15.83
C SER A 23 -1.28 -23.55 15.30
N ALA A 24 -1.37 -22.38 15.93
CA ALA A 24 -2.09 -21.23 15.44
C ALA A 24 -1.50 -20.89 14.07
N HIS A 25 -2.07 -21.49 13.03
CA HIS A 25 -1.93 -20.96 11.69
C HIS A 25 -2.56 -19.58 11.76
N ALA A 26 -1.72 -18.55 11.60
CA ALA A 26 -2.17 -17.18 11.47
C ALA A 26 -3.14 -17.14 10.29
N GLN A 27 -4.43 -17.21 10.61
CA GLN A 27 -5.50 -16.99 9.66
C GLN A 27 -5.39 -15.52 9.30
N PHE A 28 -4.90 -15.26 8.07
CA PHE A 28 -4.77 -13.93 7.48
C PHE A 28 -6.19 -13.37 7.28
N GLY A 29 -6.79 -12.92 8.38
CA GLY A 29 -8.12 -12.34 8.45
C GLY A 29 -8.09 -10.89 8.05
N GLY A 30 -8.34 -10.61 6.77
CA GLY A 30 -8.45 -9.26 6.24
C GLY A 30 -8.49 -9.21 4.72
N GLY A 31 -9.61 -9.64 4.12
CA GLY A 31 -10.15 -9.07 2.87
C GLY A 31 -9.33 -9.05 1.58
N PHE A 32 -8.14 -9.64 1.50
CA PHE A 32 -7.46 -9.85 0.22
C PHE A 32 -7.97 -11.13 -0.42
N GLY A 33 -9.05 -10.99 -1.20
CA GLY A 33 -9.50 -12.04 -2.12
C GLY A 33 -8.36 -12.49 -3.03
N GLN A 34 -8.52 -13.70 -3.60
CA GLN A 34 -7.62 -14.35 -4.57
C GLN A 34 -7.40 -13.52 -5.85
N GLN A 35 -6.82 -12.33 -5.72
CA GLN A 35 -6.70 -11.36 -6.79
C GLN A 35 -5.24 -11.13 -7.11
N ALA A 36 -4.96 -11.14 -8.42
CA ALA A 36 -3.62 -11.03 -8.96
C ALA A 36 -3.00 -9.68 -8.59
N VAL A 37 -2.14 -9.67 -7.57
CA VAL A 37 -1.37 -8.47 -7.23
C VAL A 37 -0.16 -8.42 -8.17
N GLY A 38 -0.10 -7.42 -9.04
CA GLY A 38 1.08 -7.17 -9.88
C GLY A 38 1.33 -8.21 -10.98
N GLY A 39 0.28 -8.89 -11.47
CA GLY A 39 0.41 -9.86 -12.56
C GLY A 39 0.87 -11.26 -12.12
N VAL A 40 0.81 -11.58 -10.82
CA VAL A 40 1.06 -12.91 -10.27
C VAL A 40 -0.24 -13.47 -9.70
N VAL A 41 -0.55 -14.74 -9.98
CA VAL A 41 -1.70 -15.48 -9.45
C VAL A 41 -1.18 -16.63 -8.58
N ILE A 42 -1.86 -16.85 -7.44
CA ILE A 42 -1.66 -18.03 -6.60
C ILE A 42 -2.65 -19.10 -7.07
N ASP A 43 -2.15 -20.27 -7.46
CA ASP A 43 -3.03 -21.40 -7.81
C ASP A 43 -3.59 -22.11 -6.57
N ALA A 44 -4.50 -23.08 -6.80
CA ALA A 44 -5.13 -23.84 -5.71
C ALA A 44 -4.14 -24.65 -4.85
N SER A 45 -2.91 -24.86 -5.34
CA SER A 45 -1.80 -25.49 -4.60
C SER A 45 -0.88 -24.48 -3.90
N GLY A 46 -1.19 -23.18 -3.95
CA GLY A 46 -0.40 -22.13 -3.30
C GLY A 46 0.85 -21.71 -4.08
N ILE A 47 1.01 -22.14 -5.34
CA ILE A 47 2.19 -21.81 -6.15
C ILE A 47 1.96 -20.48 -6.88
N LEU A 48 2.98 -19.61 -6.83
CA LEU A 48 2.99 -18.33 -7.52
C LEU A 48 3.35 -18.52 -8.99
N ARG A 49 2.48 -18.05 -9.89
CA ARG A 49 2.75 -18.03 -11.34
C ARG A 49 2.34 -16.70 -11.95
N SER A 50 2.91 -16.39 -13.11
CA SER A 50 2.46 -15.24 -13.89
C SER A 50 1.01 -15.41 -14.33
N ALA A 51 0.22 -14.35 -14.21
CA ALA A 51 -1.17 -14.30 -14.63
C ALA A 51 -1.27 -14.35 -16.16
N THR A 52 -2.13 -15.22 -16.70
CA THR A 52 -2.41 -15.20 -18.13
C THR A 52 -3.11 -13.91 -18.53
N LEU A 53 -3.09 -13.56 -19.83
CA LEU A 53 -3.79 -12.36 -20.33
C LEU A 53 -5.28 -12.37 -19.97
N ASN A 54 -5.96 -13.51 -20.15
CA ASN A 54 -7.37 -13.66 -19.81
C ASN A 54 -7.63 -13.50 -18.30
N GLN A 55 -6.76 -14.06 -17.45
CA GLN A 55 -6.88 -13.89 -16.00
C GLN A 55 -6.72 -12.43 -15.60
N ARG A 56 -5.75 -11.71 -16.18
CA ARG A 56 -5.57 -10.27 -15.94
C ARG A 56 -6.79 -9.46 -16.38
N GLN A 57 -7.34 -9.75 -17.56
CA GLN A 57 -8.54 -9.06 -18.06
C GLN A 57 -9.76 -9.30 -17.15
N ASN A 58 -9.94 -10.53 -16.66
CA ASN A 58 -11.03 -10.86 -15.73
C ASN A 58 -10.86 -10.13 -14.40
N SER A 59 -9.68 -10.18 -13.77
CA SER A 59 -9.41 -9.45 -12.52
C SER A 59 -9.59 -7.94 -12.69
N LEU A 60 -9.20 -7.38 -13.83
CA LEU A 60 -9.39 -5.97 -14.14
C LEU A 60 -10.87 -5.61 -14.30
N LYS A 61 -11.65 -6.50 -14.93
CA LYS A 61 -13.11 -6.34 -15.07
C LYS A 61 -13.79 -6.38 -13.69
N GLU A 62 -13.40 -7.32 -12.84
CA GLU A 62 -13.87 -7.41 -11.45
C GLU A 62 -13.54 -6.13 -10.66
N LEU A 63 -12.31 -5.62 -10.79
CA LEU A 63 -11.90 -4.37 -10.14
C LEU A 63 -12.75 -3.17 -10.61
N ARG A 64 -13.00 -3.05 -11.91
CA ARG A 64 -13.89 -2.01 -12.48
C ARG A 64 -15.32 -2.09 -11.97
N GLN A 65 -15.81 -3.29 -11.69
CA GLN A 65 -17.15 -3.51 -11.15
C GLN A 65 -17.22 -3.27 -9.63
N ALA A 66 -16.13 -3.54 -8.92
CA ALA A 66 -16.04 -3.35 -7.47
C ALA A 66 -15.89 -1.88 -7.06
N ILE A 67 -15.30 -1.05 -7.93
CA ILE A 67 -15.12 0.38 -7.68
C ILE A 67 -16.36 1.15 -8.14
N ALA A 68 -17.04 1.78 -7.19
CA ALA A 68 -18.16 2.67 -7.45
C ALA A 68 -17.71 3.86 -8.30
N GLN A 69 -18.49 4.12 -9.35
CA GLN A 69 -18.29 5.29 -10.19
C GLN A 69 -18.78 6.55 -9.46
N PRO A 70 -18.08 7.68 -9.61
CA PRO A 70 -18.49 8.94 -9.00
C PRO A 70 -19.86 9.38 -9.52
N GLN A 71 -20.71 9.85 -8.60
CA GLN A 71 -22.07 10.30 -8.90
C GLN A 71 -22.28 11.77 -8.48
N GLY A 72 -23.36 12.40 -8.95
CA GLY A 72 -23.70 13.78 -8.61
C GLY A 72 -22.55 14.76 -8.90
N ASP A 73 -22.20 15.59 -7.93
CA ASP A 73 -21.13 16.59 -8.06
C ASP A 73 -19.73 15.97 -8.29
N LEU A 74 -19.52 14.71 -7.87
CA LEU A 74 -18.25 14.01 -8.08
C LEU A 74 -18.08 13.53 -9.52
N ALA A 75 -19.18 13.40 -10.27
CA ALA A 75 -19.17 13.05 -11.69
C ALA A 75 -18.65 14.21 -12.57
N GLN A 76 -18.49 15.41 -11.99
CA GLN A 76 -17.98 16.59 -12.67
C GLN A 76 -16.57 16.97 -12.17
N PRO A 77 -15.70 17.45 -13.07
CA PRO A 77 -14.42 18.02 -12.67
C PRO A 77 -14.63 19.29 -11.82
N ALA A 78 -13.72 19.52 -10.88
CA ALA A 78 -13.69 20.71 -10.04
C ALA A 78 -12.26 21.24 -9.97
N GLU A 79 -12.08 22.53 -10.25
CA GLU A 79 -10.76 23.18 -10.12
C GLU A 79 -10.29 23.24 -8.66
N MET A 80 -11.24 23.36 -7.73
CA MET A 80 -11.00 23.43 -6.29
C MET A 80 -12.05 22.61 -5.53
N ARG A 81 -11.73 21.34 -5.27
CA ARG A 81 -12.49 20.50 -4.35
C ARG A 81 -11.84 20.57 -2.97
N MET A 82 -12.67 20.76 -1.94
CA MET A 82 -12.24 20.93 -0.56
C MET A 82 -12.71 19.75 0.29
N ILE A 83 -11.80 19.18 1.07
CA ILE A 83 -12.08 18.06 1.98
C ILE A 83 -11.66 18.45 3.39
N SER A 84 -12.64 18.55 4.27
CA SER A 84 -12.44 18.72 5.72
C SER A 84 -11.95 17.40 6.31
N LEU A 85 -10.79 17.43 6.97
CA LEU A 85 -10.24 16.27 7.65
C LEU A 85 -11.06 15.91 8.89
N ALA A 86 -11.60 16.91 9.61
CA ALA A 86 -12.46 16.66 10.76
C ALA A 86 -13.75 15.93 10.35
N LYS A 87 -14.43 16.39 9.28
CA LYS A 87 -15.65 15.73 8.77
C LYS A 87 -15.36 14.36 8.16
N LEU A 88 -14.23 14.22 7.47
CA LEU A 88 -13.80 12.94 6.93
C LEU A 88 -13.59 11.91 8.05
N GLN A 89 -12.89 12.31 9.12
CA GLN A 89 -12.69 11.46 10.30
C GLN A 89 -14.04 11.08 10.96
N GLN A 90 -14.93 12.05 11.18
CA GLN A 90 -16.25 11.78 11.75
C GLN A 90 -17.03 10.75 10.91
N ALA A 91 -17.06 10.93 9.58
CA ALA A 91 -17.73 9.98 8.69
C ALA A 91 -17.09 8.57 8.74
N MET A 92 -15.77 8.47 8.91
CA MET A 92 -15.09 7.18 9.09
C MET A 92 -15.47 6.51 10.41
N GLU A 93 -15.55 7.29 11.49
CA GLU A 93 -15.95 6.80 12.81
C GLU A 93 -17.40 6.29 12.79
N GLU A 94 -18.31 6.99 12.12
CA GLU A 94 -19.69 6.57 11.93
C GLU A 94 -19.79 5.27 11.12
N LEU A 95 -19.03 5.13 10.04
CA LEU A 95 -18.99 3.87 9.27
C LEU A 95 -18.44 2.72 10.12
N ALA A 96 -17.36 2.95 10.86
CA ALA A 96 -16.74 1.95 11.73
C ALA A 96 -17.68 1.50 12.85
N ALA A 97 -18.36 2.44 13.52
CA ALA A 97 -19.34 2.14 14.58
C ALA A 97 -20.51 1.29 14.07
N ASN A 98 -20.86 1.44 12.80
CA ASN A 98 -21.93 0.69 12.14
C ASN A 98 -21.45 -0.57 11.39
N GLY A 99 -20.15 -0.92 11.49
CA GLY A 99 -19.57 -2.07 10.79
C GLY A 99 -19.64 -1.96 9.26
N LYS A 100 -19.73 -0.74 8.71
CA LYS A 100 -19.82 -0.50 7.28
C LYS A 100 -18.42 -0.29 6.66
N PRO A 101 -18.18 -0.78 5.44
CA PRO A 101 -16.92 -0.52 4.75
C PRO A 101 -16.79 0.95 4.35
N LEU A 102 -15.56 1.40 4.13
CA LEU A 102 -15.27 2.70 3.55
C LEU A 102 -15.81 2.78 2.12
N ASN A 103 -16.51 3.87 1.79
CA ASN A 103 -16.98 4.11 0.42
C ASN A 103 -15.82 4.57 -0.50
N ASP A 104 -16.01 4.45 -1.81
CA ASP A 104 -14.97 4.83 -2.78
C ASP A 104 -14.76 6.35 -2.85
N GLU A 105 -15.79 7.15 -2.54
CA GLU A 105 -15.67 8.60 -2.46
C GLU A 105 -14.66 9.04 -1.41
N MET A 106 -14.65 8.40 -0.23
CA MET A 106 -13.66 8.66 0.81
C MET A 106 -12.33 8.01 0.46
N ARG A 107 -12.33 6.78 -0.07
CA ARG A 107 -11.12 6.05 -0.47
C ARG A 107 -10.27 6.84 -1.47
N TYR A 108 -10.90 7.49 -2.45
CA TYR A 108 -10.24 8.27 -3.49
C TYR A 108 -10.26 9.78 -3.22
N LEU A 109 -10.52 10.18 -1.97
CA LEU A 109 -10.53 11.59 -1.55
C LEU A 109 -11.30 12.47 -2.53
N ALA A 110 -12.52 12.06 -2.85
CA ALA A 110 -13.43 12.71 -3.78
C ALA A 110 -12.79 13.08 -5.14
N GLY A 111 -11.81 12.29 -5.59
CA GLY A 111 -11.12 12.49 -6.87
C GLY A 111 -10.06 13.58 -6.87
N ILE A 112 -9.64 14.11 -5.70
CA ILE A 112 -8.51 15.06 -5.63
C ILE A 112 -7.27 14.41 -6.23
N GLN A 113 -6.61 15.12 -7.13
CA GLN A 113 -5.40 14.64 -7.81
C GLN A 113 -4.12 15.08 -7.11
N ARG A 114 -4.14 16.25 -6.47
CA ARG A 114 -3.02 16.81 -5.71
C ARG A 114 -3.52 17.85 -4.72
N ILE A 115 -2.83 18.00 -3.61
CA ILE A 115 -3.05 19.09 -2.66
C ILE A 115 -2.34 20.33 -3.21
N GLN A 116 -3.09 21.40 -3.46
CA GLN A 116 -2.55 22.72 -3.80
C GLN A 116 -2.58 23.66 -2.59
N PHE A 117 -3.61 23.54 -1.76
CA PHE A 117 -3.79 24.38 -0.59
C PHE A 117 -4.15 23.54 0.62
N VAL A 118 -3.70 24.01 1.78
CA VAL A 118 -4.11 23.52 3.09
C VAL A 118 -4.66 24.71 3.84
N PHE A 119 -5.96 24.71 4.11
CA PHE A 119 -6.60 25.73 4.93
C PHE A 119 -6.67 25.24 6.37
N VAL A 120 -6.23 26.07 7.30
CA VAL A 120 -6.29 25.78 8.73
C VAL A 120 -7.35 26.69 9.33
N TYR A 121 -8.33 26.10 10.01
CA TYR A 121 -9.42 26.81 10.69
C TYR A 121 -9.36 26.52 12.20
N PRO A 122 -8.59 27.31 12.98
CA PRO A 122 -8.41 27.08 14.43
C PRO A 122 -9.74 27.11 15.19
N ASP A 123 -10.61 28.06 14.86
CA ASP A 123 -11.93 28.22 15.53
C ASP A 123 -12.85 27.01 15.34
N ARG A 124 -12.62 26.24 14.27
CA ARG A 124 -13.38 25.03 13.94
C ARG A 124 -12.61 23.75 14.28
N ASN A 125 -11.37 23.89 14.75
CA ASN A 125 -10.41 22.80 14.93
C ASN A 125 -10.33 21.88 13.68
N ASP A 126 -10.24 22.48 12.49
CA ASP A 126 -10.30 21.75 11.23
C ASP A 126 -9.16 22.13 10.28
N ILE A 127 -8.75 21.14 9.49
CA ILE A 127 -7.80 21.27 8.40
C ILE A 127 -8.51 20.83 7.13
N VAL A 128 -8.54 21.72 6.14
CA VAL A 128 -9.18 21.45 4.85
C VAL A 128 -8.11 21.32 3.77
N LEU A 129 -8.05 20.15 3.16
CA LEU A 129 -7.21 19.89 1.99
C LEU A 129 -7.95 20.36 0.74
N ALA A 130 -7.27 21.04 -0.17
CA ALA A 130 -7.89 21.51 -1.39
C ALA A 130 -6.98 21.42 -2.62
N GLY A 131 -7.61 21.15 -3.76
CA GLY A 131 -6.96 21.09 -5.05
C GLY A 131 -7.88 20.62 -6.17
N PRO A 132 -7.33 20.40 -7.37
CA PRO A 132 -8.10 19.96 -8.53
C PRO A 132 -8.57 18.53 -8.33
N ALA A 133 -9.80 18.27 -8.73
CA ALA A 133 -10.42 16.96 -8.64
C ALA A 133 -11.21 16.62 -9.90
N GLU A 134 -11.26 15.33 -10.22
CA GLU A 134 -11.98 14.79 -11.37
C GLU A 134 -12.78 13.55 -10.96
N PRO A 135 -13.82 13.18 -11.72
CA PRO A 135 -14.33 11.82 -11.66
C PRO A 135 -13.20 10.82 -11.92
N TRP A 136 -13.22 9.66 -11.28
CA TRP A 136 -12.19 8.63 -11.41
C TRP A 136 -12.65 7.42 -12.23
N THR A 137 -11.68 6.73 -12.82
CA THR A 137 -11.86 5.45 -13.54
C THR A 137 -10.65 4.54 -13.35
N VAL A 138 -10.82 3.25 -13.65
CA VAL A 138 -9.77 2.23 -13.55
C VAL A 138 -9.16 1.97 -14.93
N ARG A 139 -7.87 2.28 -15.07
CA ARG A 139 -7.09 2.06 -16.30
C ARG A 139 -6.67 0.59 -16.45
N ASP A 140 -6.17 0.22 -17.63
CA ASP A 140 -5.76 -1.14 -17.97
C ASP A 140 -4.57 -1.69 -17.16
N ASP A 141 -3.81 -0.80 -16.50
CA ASP A 141 -2.77 -1.17 -15.53
C ASP A 141 -3.30 -1.27 -14.09
N ALA A 142 -4.63 -1.30 -13.91
CA ALA A 142 -5.33 -1.30 -12.63
C ALA A 142 -5.10 -0.06 -11.76
N SER A 143 -4.53 1.02 -12.32
CA SER A 143 -4.45 2.32 -11.64
C SER A 143 -5.80 3.04 -11.66
N VAL A 144 -6.08 3.80 -10.59
CA VAL A 144 -7.27 4.67 -10.51
C VAL A 144 -6.84 6.09 -10.83
N VAL A 145 -7.44 6.66 -11.87
CA VAL A 145 -7.03 7.94 -12.46
C VAL A 145 -8.24 8.84 -12.73
N GLY A 146 -8.01 10.16 -12.80
CA GLY A 146 -8.99 11.12 -13.28
C GLY A 146 -9.38 10.84 -14.73
N VAL A 147 -10.68 10.89 -15.03
CA VAL A 147 -11.23 10.56 -16.36
C VAL A 147 -10.72 11.52 -17.44
N ASN A 148 -10.52 12.79 -17.10
CA ASN A 148 -10.20 13.82 -18.10
C ASN A 148 -8.68 13.94 -18.31
N SER A 149 -7.92 13.99 -17.22
CA SER A 149 -6.48 14.22 -17.25
C SER A 149 -5.63 12.96 -17.29
N GLY A 150 -6.20 11.80 -16.92
CA GLY A 150 -5.44 10.55 -16.72
C GLY A 150 -4.47 10.61 -15.54
N ARG A 151 -4.54 11.65 -14.69
CA ARG A 151 -3.67 11.78 -13.51
C ARG A 151 -4.14 10.86 -12.39
N PRO A 152 -3.22 10.25 -11.61
CA PRO A 152 -3.61 9.47 -10.44
C PRO A 152 -4.47 10.29 -9.47
N VAL A 153 -5.52 9.67 -8.94
CA VAL A 153 -6.26 10.24 -7.81
C VAL A 153 -5.56 9.91 -6.50
N MET A 154 -5.64 10.82 -5.54
CA MET A 154 -5.11 10.59 -4.20
C MET A 154 -5.91 9.50 -3.50
N GLN A 155 -5.22 8.64 -2.75
CA GLN A 155 -5.85 7.59 -1.96
C GLN A 155 -5.74 7.91 -0.47
N LEU A 156 -6.81 7.65 0.27
CA LEU A 156 -6.87 7.89 1.71
C LEU A 156 -5.81 7.10 2.47
N ASP A 157 -5.57 5.84 2.09
CA ASP A 157 -4.56 4.99 2.72
C ASP A 157 -3.15 5.61 2.63
N ASP A 158 -2.82 6.20 1.48
CA ASP A 158 -1.54 6.86 1.28
C ASP A 158 -1.43 8.17 2.06
N LEU A 159 -2.53 8.94 2.13
CA LEU A 159 -2.57 10.14 2.97
C LEU A 159 -2.35 9.78 4.45
N ILE A 160 -3.02 8.73 4.94
CA ILE A 160 -2.86 8.25 6.31
C ILE A 160 -1.41 7.81 6.55
N VAL A 161 -0.82 7.04 5.64
CA VAL A 161 0.58 6.61 5.75
C VAL A 161 1.51 7.81 5.74
N ALA A 162 1.31 8.78 4.85
CA ALA A 162 2.10 10.01 4.78
C ALA A 162 2.06 10.78 6.11
N LEU A 163 0.87 10.99 6.67
CA LEU A 163 0.69 11.68 7.95
C LEU A 163 1.32 10.91 9.13
N ARG A 164 1.19 9.58 9.16
CA ARG A 164 1.81 8.74 10.21
C ARG A 164 3.33 8.65 10.10
N SER A 165 3.87 8.88 8.90
CA SER A 165 5.30 8.73 8.62
C SER A 165 6.07 10.05 8.77
N VAL A 166 5.44 11.14 9.22
CA VAL A 166 6.06 12.46 9.33
C VAL A 166 7.34 12.43 10.16
N GLU A 167 7.36 11.82 11.35
CA GLU A 167 8.56 11.84 12.20
C GLU A 167 9.74 11.02 11.62
N PRO A 168 9.54 9.76 11.18
CA PRO A 168 10.57 9.05 10.43
C PRO A 168 11.06 9.83 9.20
N ALA A 169 10.13 10.41 8.42
CA ALA A 169 10.44 11.18 7.22
C ALA A 169 11.24 12.47 7.52
N ARG A 170 10.96 13.16 8.64
CA ARG A 170 11.71 14.35 9.06
C ARG A 170 13.15 14.03 9.44
N THR A 171 13.40 12.83 9.99
CA THR A 171 14.73 12.43 10.46
C THR A 171 15.57 11.79 9.37
N GLN A 172 14.97 10.93 8.54
CA GLN A 172 15.69 10.09 7.57
C GLN A 172 15.47 10.53 6.12
N GLY A 173 14.48 11.39 5.85
CA GLY A 173 13.94 11.59 4.51
C GLY A 173 13.07 10.43 4.06
N ILE A 174 12.31 10.64 2.98
CA ILE A 174 11.62 9.57 2.26
C ILE A 174 12.49 9.22 1.04
N THR A 175 13.07 8.02 1.02
CA THR A 175 13.92 7.58 -0.09
C THR A 175 13.52 6.20 -0.59
N CYS A 176 13.65 5.98 -1.89
CA CYS A 176 13.61 4.66 -2.50
C CYS A 176 14.87 4.50 -3.35
N SER A 177 15.68 3.50 -3.03
CA SER A 177 16.90 3.15 -3.77
C SER A 177 16.79 1.70 -4.25
N ILE A 178 17.07 1.48 -5.53
CA ILE A 178 17.13 0.15 -6.15
C ILE A 178 18.61 -0.17 -6.37
N GLU A 179 19.17 -0.98 -5.48
CA GLU A 179 20.60 -1.27 -5.43
C GLU A 179 20.90 -2.69 -5.89
N PRO A 180 22.09 -2.96 -6.46
CA PRO A 180 22.52 -4.34 -6.67
C PRO A 180 22.75 -5.02 -5.32
N THR A 181 22.71 -6.36 -5.28
CA THR A 181 23.27 -7.08 -4.13
C THR A 181 24.77 -6.77 -3.97
N GLU A 182 25.35 -7.10 -2.82
CA GLU A 182 26.78 -6.87 -2.60
C GLU A 182 27.64 -7.63 -3.63
N GLU A 183 27.25 -8.86 -3.99
CA GLU A 183 27.89 -9.62 -5.06
C GLU A 183 27.68 -8.97 -6.42
N GLY A 184 26.47 -8.47 -6.69
CA GLY A 184 26.15 -7.73 -7.91
C GLY A 184 26.97 -6.46 -8.06
N ARG A 185 27.18 -5.73 -6.96
CA ARG A 185 28.02 -4.54 -6.89
C ARG A 185 29.46 -4.84 -7.28
N VAL A 186 30.04 -5.92 -6.74
CA VAL A 186 31.41 -6.36 -7.06
C VAL A 186 31.52 -6.79 -8.53
N ARG A 187 30.55 -7.57 -9.04
CA ARG A 187 30.52 -8.00 -10.46
C ARG A 187 30.43 -6.79 -11.39
N LEU A 188 29.51 -5.87 -11.11
CA LEU A 188 29.32 -4.66 -11.90
C LEU A 188 30.57 -3.78 -11.89
N GLN A 189 31.18 -3.56 -10.72
CA GLN A 189 32.39 -2.77 -10.60
C GLN A 189 33.58 -3.41 -11.35
N THR A 190 33.69 -4.73 -11.29
CA THR A 190 34.72 -5.48 -12.02
C THR A 190 34.52 -5.37 -13.54
N LEU A 191 33.28 -5.44 -14.00
CA LEU A 191 32.93 -5.26 -15.42
C LEU A 191 33.26 -3.82 -15.88
N LEU A 192 32.83 -2.81 -15.11
CA LEU A 192 33.07 -1.40 -15.44
C LEU A 192 34.57 -1.06 -15.52
N LYS A 193 35.40 -1.65 -14.65
CA LYS A 193 36.87 -1.49 -14.72
C LYS A 193 37.49 -2.09 -15.99
N ARG A 194 36.83 -3.06 -16.62
CA ARG A 194 37.30 -3.71 -17.87
C ARG A 194 36.78 -3.02 -19.12
N ILE A 195 35.70 -2.24 -19.02
CA ILE A 195 35.13 -1.50 -20.14
C ILE A 195 35.98 -0.24 -20.35
N SER A 196 36.70 -0.20 -21.47
CA SER A 196 37.32 1.01 -22.00
C SER A 196 36.60 1.38 -23.29
N LEU A 197 35.83 2.48 -23.26
CA LEU A 197 35.13 2.97 -24.44
C LEU A 197 36.13 3.47 -25.47
N ARG A 198 36.10 2.90 -26.68
CA ARG A 198 36.87 3.44 -27.82
C ARG A 198 36.17 4.69 -28.37
N PRO A 199 36.88 5.64 -28.96
CA PRO A 199 36.26 6.80 -29.62
C PRO A 199 35.22 6.34 -30.65
N GLY A 200 33.98 6.83 -30.53
CA GLY A 200 32.85 6.46 -31.41
C GLY A 200 32.10 5.18 -31.04
N GLN A 201 32.49 4.47 -29.97
CA GLN A 201 31.77 3.28 -29.49
C GLN A 201 30.53 3.66 -28.69
N ASN A 202 29.37 3.08 -29.03
CA ASN A 202 28.13 3.29 -28.30
C ASN A 202 28.18 2.56 -26.92
N PRO A 203 28.07 3.27 -25.79
CA PRO A 203 28.04 2.65 -24.46
C PRO A 203 26.88 1.66 -24.26
N ALA A 204 25.77 1.83 -25.00
CA ALA A 204 24.60 0.95 -24.90
C ALA A 204 24.89 -0.52 -25.25
N THR A 205 25.96 -0.81 -26.00
CA THR A 205 26.35 -2.18 -26.34
C THR A 205 26.69 -3.03 -25.11
N PHE A 206 27.05 -2.41 -23.99
CA PHE A 206 27.37 -3.11 -22.74
C PHE A 206 26.16 -3.33 -21.83
N GLU A 207 24.98 -2.79 -22.16
CA GLU A 207 23.78 -2.88 -21.32
C GLU A 207 23.41 -4.32 -20.94
N PRO A 208 23.42 -5.33 -21.84
CA PRO A 208 23.09 -6.71 -21.46
C PRO A 208 24.08 -7.28 -20.43
N ALA A 209 25.37 -7.05 -20.62
CA ALA A 209 26.42 -7.49 -19.70
C ALA A 209 26.34 -6.77 -18.35
N MET A 210 26.01 -5.48 -18.36
CA MET A 210 25.78 -4.70 -17.14
C MET A 210 24.55 -5.20 -16.39
N ARG A 211 23.45 -5.51 -17.08
CA ARG A 211 22.22 -6.08 -16.49
C ARG A 211 22.50 -7.43 -15.83
N GLU A 212 23.23 -8.32 -16.51
CA GLU A 212 23.63 -9.61 -15.97
C GLU A 212 24.55 -9.46 -14.74
N ALA A 213 25.53 -8.56 -14.82
CA ALA A 213 26.43 -8.29 -13.70
C ALA A 213 25.68 -7.72 -12.47
N PHE A 214 24.76 -6.78 -12.70
CA PHE A 214 23.91 -6.18 -11.67
C PHE A 214 23.11 -7.25 -10.93
N GLY A 215 22.51 -8.19 -11.67
CA GLY A 215 21.79 -9.33 -11.11
C GLY A 215 20.54 -8.91 -10.31
N PRO A 216 20.12 -9.70 -9.31
CA PRO A 216 18.96 -9.36 -8.50
C PRO A 216 19.17 -8.02 -7.76
N GLN A 217 18.09 -7.28 -7.59
CA GLN A 217 18.12 -5.94 -7.00
C GLN A 217 17.50 -5.97 -5.61
N MET A 218 18.01 -5.12 -4.73
CA MET A 218 17.48 -4.89 -3.40
C MET A 218 16.82 -3.51 -3.37
N ILE A 219 15.61 -3.48 -2.84
CA ILE A 219 14.88 -2.22 -2.62
C ILE A 219 15.20 -1.75 -1.21
N LYS A 220 15.76 -0.54 -1.10
CA LYS A 220 15.97 0.16 0.17
C LYS A 220 15.02 1.33 0.27
N LEU A 221 14.06 1.21 1.16
CA LEU A 221 13.09 2.25 1.49
C LEU A 221 13.39 2.84 2.87
N THR A 222 13.33 4.16 2.98
CA THR A 222 13.43 4.87 4.26
C THR A 222 12.28 5.86 4.40
N GLY A 223 11.96 6.23 5.64
CA GLY A 223 10.95 7.25 5.95
C GLY A 223 9.49 6.80 5.81
N VAL A 224 9.18 5.62 5.25
CA VAL A 224 7.82 5.06 5.19
C VAL A 224 7.80 3.55 5.47
N PRO A 225 6.70 2.97 5.98
CA PRO A 225 6.59 1.53 6.18
C PRO A 225 6.67 0.75 4.86
N GLY A 226 7.63 -0.18 4.75
CA GLY A 226 7.85 -0.96 3.51
C GLY A 226 6.68 -1.87 3.10
N THR A 227 5.76 -2.16 4.01
CA THR A 227 4.54 -2.96 3.75
C THR A 227 3.35 -2.12 3.29
N SER A 228 3.49 -0.79 3.21
CA SER A 228 2.40 0.12 2.81
C SER A 228 2.20 0.19 1.30
N ARG A 229 1.00 0.57 0.87
CA ARG A 229 0.71 0.93 -0.52
C ARG A 229 1.57 2.11 -0.97
N TYR A 230 1.79 3.10 -0.10
CA TYR A 230 2.69 4.23 -0.34
C TYR A 230 4.10 3.79 -0.74
N ALA A 231 4.70 2.86 0.01
CA ALA A 231 6.01 2.28 -0.31
C ALA A 231 6.02 1.60 -1.68
N ARG A 232 4.97 0.82 -2.00
CA ARG A 232 4.82 0.21 -3.33
C ARG A 232 4.78 1.25 -4.44
N THR A 233 4.09 2.36 -4.22
CA THR A 233 4.01 3.46 -5.18
C THR A 233 5.37 4.12 -5.39
N LEU A 234 6.17 4.31 -4.33
CA LEU A 234 7.54 4.84 -4.47
C LEU A 234 8.46 3.93 -5.29
N VAL A 235 8.28 2.61 -5.17
CA VAL A 235 9.08 1.62 -5.93
C VAL A 235 8.66 1.56 -7.40
N ALA A 236 7.37 1.79 -7.69
CA ALA A 236 6.81 1.72 -9.04
C ALA A 236 6.87 3.05 -9.82
N ALA A 237 7.36 4.13 -9.18
CA ALA A 237 7.41 5.48 -9.74
C ALA A 237 8.47 5.66 -10.84
#